data_AF-A0A3Q0RFN6-F1
#
_entry.id   AF-A0A3Q0RFN6-F1
#
_cell.length_a   1.000
_cell.length_b   1.000
_cell.length_c   1.000
_cell.angle_alpha   90.00
_cell.angle_beta   90.00
_cell.angle_gamma   90.00
#
_symmetry.space_group_name_H-M   'P 1'
#
loop_
_entity.id
_entity.type
_entity.pdbx_description
1 polymer ?
#
loop_
_entity_poly.entity_id
_entity_poly.type
_entity_poly.pdbx_seq_one_letter_code
_entity_poly.pdbx_strand_id
1 'polypeptide(L)'
;MVRESLSNNTYIYIIHGFTGADCSEAACPGNCNNRGRCVNGQCLCDDGFTGEDCTERACPNDCTDHGRCVSGNCICDSGFIGNDCSEKACPENCNNRGRCVNGQCVCNDGFTGADCSEKASCPNNCGNHGKCINGKCSCDVGFMGPDCSAKICPNNCNSRGRCVRGSCVCRRGFKGPDCKHPDLGAGFNAHTHPCSLNERLNSQVVLTLEADGWVSGLNQ
;
A
#
# COMPACT_ATOMS: atom_id res chain seq x y z
N MET A 1 3.34 64.32 29.88
CA MET A 1 4.28 65.42 29.58
C MET A 1 5.06 65.71 30.85
N VAL A 2 6.31 65.28 30.93
CA VAL A 2 7.20 65.68 32.04
C VAL A 2 7.88 66.98 31.60
N ARG A 3 7.87 68.01 32.46
CA ARG A 3 8.59 69.27 32.24
C ARG A 3 9.92 69.18 32.99
N GLU A 4 11.03 69.08 32.27
CA GLU A 4 12.35 69.32 32.85
C GLU A 4 12.88 70.68 32.38
N SER A 5 13.30 71.50 33.34
CA SER A 5 13.83 72.83 33.11
C SER A 5 15.35 72.75 32.97
N LEU A 6 15.88 72.88 31.74
CA LEU A 6 17.28 73.26 31.57
C LEU A 6 17.40 74.79 31.64
N SER A 7 18.50 75.26 32.22
CA SER A 7 18.80 76.66 32.52
C SER A 7 18.88 77.53 31.25
N ASN A 8 17.73 77.90 30.68
CA ASN A 8 17.53 79.02 29.73
C ASN A 8 16.10 79.07 29.15
N ASN A 9 15.06 78.85 29.96
CA ASN A 9 13.65 79.01 29.54
C ASN A 9 13.24 78.12 28.34
N THR A 10 13.95 77.02 28.12
CA THR A 10 13.64 76.00 27.11
C THR A 10 12.88 74.87 27.78
N TYR A 11 11.60 74.71 27.43
CA TYR A 11 10.78 73.58 27.87
C TYR A 11 11.00 72.40 26.92
N ILE A 12 11.67 71.34 27.37
CA ILE A 12 11.73 70.09 26.62
C ILE A 12 10.47 69.29 26.96
N TYR A 13 9.63 69.04 25.95
CA TYR A 13 8.48 68.15 26.07
C TYR A 13 8.92 66.74 25.71
N ILE A 14 9.10 65.88 26.70
CA ILE A 14 9.29 64.45 26.43
C ILE A 14 7.92 63.86 26.07
N ILE A 15 7.72 63.61 24.77
CA ILE A 15 6.59 62.86 24.26
C ILE A 15 7.02 61.39 24.27
N HIS A 16 6.37 60.56 25.10
CA HIS A 16 6.64 59.12 25.10
C HIS A 16 6.37 58.55 23.69
N GLY A 17 7.32 57.78 23.16
CA GLY A 17 7.22 57.20 21.82
C GLY A 17 7.71 58.11 20.68
N PHE A 18 8.37 59.23 20.97
CA PHE A 18 9.03 60.07 19.96
C PHE A 18 10.47 60.40 20.36
N THR A 19 11.35 60.51 19.37
CA THR A 19 12.79 60.79 19.46
C THR A 19 13.20 61.90 18.48
N GLY A 20 14.47 62.29 18.49
CA GLY A 20 15.03 63.34 17.65
C GLY A 20 14.95 64.75 18.26
N ALA A 21 15.69 65.70 17.68
CA ALA A 21 15.83 67.07 18.21
C ALA A 21 14.50 67.85 18.29
N ASP A 22 13.57 67.52 17.39
CA ASP A 22 12.23 68.12 17.32
C ASP A 22 11.10 67.17 17.78
N CYS A 23 11.44 66.01 18.36
CA CYS A 23 10.49 64.96 18.77
C CYS A 23 9.51 64.55 17.64
N SER A 24 9.95 64.64 16.39
CA SER A 24 9.13 64.36 15.20
C SER A 24 9.29 62.93 14.69
N GLU A 25 10.28 62.18 15.19
CA GLU A 25 10.55 60.79 14.80
C GLU A 25 9.86 59.84 15.79
N ALA A 26 9.07 58.90 15.31
CA ALA A 26 8.48 57.89 16.18
C ALA A 26 9.57 56.96 16.73
N ALA A 27 9.68 56.89 18.06
CA ALA A 27 10.65 56.03 18.74
C ALA A 27 10.13 54.59 18.77
N CYS A 28 10.98 53.64 18.36
CA CYS A 28 10.64 52.22 18.43
C CYS A 28 11.04 51.58 19.78
N PRO A 29 10.27 50.60 20.26
CA PRO A 29 10.62 49.80 21.44
C PRO A 29 12.03 49.20 21.31
N GLY A 30 12.88 49.39 22.33
CA GLY A 30 14.23 48.83 22.37
C GLY A 30 15.14 49.23 21.19
N ASN A 31 14.80 50.27 20.41
CA ASN A 31 15.43 50.57 19.12
C ASN A 31 15.49 49.34 18.17
N CYS A 32 14.44 48.52 18.20
CA CYS A 32 14.35 47.24 17.49
C CYS A 32 15.52 46.29 17.78
N ASN A 33 16.18 46.47 18.94
CA ASN A 33 17.38 45.76 19.39
C ASN A 33 18.49 45.66 18.33
N ASN A 34 18.53 46.58 17.38
CA ASN A 34 19.40 46.56 16.20
C ASN A 34 19.25 45.29 15.34
N ARG A 35 18.04 44.70 15.32
CA ARG A 35 17.65 43.49 14.54
C ARG A 35 16.41 43.76 13.69
N GLY A 36 16.30 44.98 13.20
CA GLY A 36 15.17 45.42 12.39
C GLY A 36 15.24 46.90 12.10
N ARG A 37 14.27 47.36 11.31
CA ARG A 37 14.09 48.76 10.96
C ARG A 37 12.89 49.35 11.67
N CYS A 38 13.08 50.50 12.30
CA CYS A 38 11.98 51.29 12.86
C CYS A 38 11.17 51.97 11.75
N VAL A 39 9.86 51.70 11.69
CA VAL A 39 8.92 52.30 10.73
C VAL A 39 7.68 52.75 11.48
N ASN A 40 7.45 54.07 11.54
CA ASN A 40 6.28 54.68 12.21
C ASN A 40 6.08 54.21 13.67
N GLY A 41 7.16 53.98 14.42
CA GLY A 41 7.11 53.56 15.82
C GLY A 41 6.93 52.04 16.01
N GLN A 42 6.88 51.25 14.93
CA GLN A 42 6.87 49.79 14.97
C GLN A 42 8.16 49.22 14.40
N CYS A 43 8.63 48.11 14.95
CA CYS A 43 9.79 47.40 14.45
C CYS A 43 9.42 46.43 13.33
N LEU A 44 10.02 46.62 12.16
CA LEU A 44 10.04 45.61 11.10
C LEU A 44 11.31 44.77 11.29
N CYS A 45 11.17 43.57 11.83
CA CYS A 45 12.30 42.72 12.18
C CYS A 45 13.02 42.14 10.96
N ASP A 46 14.33 41.92 11.11
CA ASP A 46 15.14 41.21 10.14
C ASP A 46 14.79 39.70 10.13
N ASP A 47 15.15 39.00 9.05
CA ASP A 47 14.89 37.57 8.90
C ASP A 47 15.40 36.76 10.11
N GLY A 48 14.52 35.93 10.68
CA GLY A 48 14.81 35.11 11.86
C GLY A 48 14.52 35.80 13.20
N PHE A 49 14.02 37.04 13.20
CA PHE A 49 13.56 37.75 14.40
C PHE A 49 12.09 38.13 14.32
N THR A 50 11.46 38.23 15.49
CA THR A 50 10.04 38.59 15.66
C THR A 50 9.86 39.31 17.00
N GLY A 51 8.61 39.67 17.31
CA GLY A 51 8.25 40.42 18.52
C GLY A 51 8.27 41.93 18.33
N GLU A 52 7.79 42.66 19.34
CA GLU A 52 7.56 44.12 19.27
C GLU A 52 8.85 44.93 19.10
N ASP A 53 9.97 44.41 19.61
CA ASP A 53 11.28 45.03 19.59
C ASP A 53 12.36 44.15 18.93
N CYS A 54 11.95 43.08 18.22
CA CYS A 54 12.85 42.13 17.54
C CYS A 54 13.81 41.36 18.45
N THR A 55 13.50 41.23 19.75
CA THR A 55 14.29 40.38 20.67
C THR A 55 14.06 38.90 20.45
N GLU A 56 12.86 38.51 20.02
CA GLU A 56 12.46 37.12 19.91
C GLU A 56 12.98 36.50 18.62
N ARG A 57 13.40 35.24 18.68
CA ARG A 57 13.77 34.49 17.49
C ARG A 57 12.53 33.89 16.85
N ALA A 58 12.34 34.17 15.57
CA ALA A 58 11.27 33.57 14.79
C ALA A 58 11.52 32.06 14.64
N CYS A 59 10.45 31.28 14.69
CA CYS A 59 10.49 29.85 14.39
C CYS A 59 10.15 29.58 12.92
N PRO A 60 10.70 28.48 12.34
CA PRO A 60 10.35 28.08 10.99
C PRO A 60 8.85 27.79 10.88
N ASN A 61 8.20 28.39 9.88
CA ASN A 61 6.75 28.27 9.60
C ASN A 61 5.83 28.44 10.83
N ASP A 62 6.27 29.20 11.82
CA ASP A 62 5.57 29.36 13.12
C ASP A 62 5.18 28.02 13.77
N CYS A 63 6.05 27.01 13.61
CA CYS A 63 5.81 25.64 14.07
C CYS A 63 4.52 25.00 13.55
N THR A 64 4.01 25.49 12.40
CA THR A 64 2.79 25.04 11.71
C THR A 64 1.56 24.87 12.62
N ASP A 65 1.46 25.68 13.67
CA ASP A 65 0.41 25.56 14.70
C ASP A 65 0.35 24.17 15.39
N HIS A 66 1.44 23.41 15.32
CA HIS A 66 1.60 22.06 15.87
C HIS A 66 2.75 21.97 16.87
N GLY A 67 3.10 23.09 17.48
CA GLY A 67 4.12 23.15 18.51
C GLY A 67 4.29 24.54 19.09
N ARG A 68 5.23 24.65 20.03
CA ARG A 68 5.58 25.90 20.68
C ARG A 68 6.95 26.38 20.22
N CYS A 69 7.04 27.64 19.81
CA CYS A 69 8.31 28.28 19.52
C CYS A 69 9.10 28.59 20.80
N VAL A 70 10.34 28.12 20.88
CA VAL A 70 11.26 28.36 22.01
C VAL A 70 12.63 28.75 21.46
N SER A 71 13.00 30.01 21.62
CA SER A 71 14.31 30.54 21.20
C SER A 71 14.65 30.24 19.73
N GLY A 72 13.65 30.26 18.85
CA GLY A 72 13.79 29.98 17.41
C GLY A 72 13.75 28.49 17.02
N ASN A 73 13.45 27.59 17.96
CA ASN A 73 13.26 26.16 17.69
C ASN A 73 11.83 25.74 18.03
N CYS A 74 11.25 24.86 17.23
CA CYS A 74 9.93 24.31 17.50
C CYS A 74 9.99 23.12 18.45
N ILE A 75 9.20 23.20 19.52
CA ILE A 75 8.91 22.07 20.40
C ILE A 75 7.55 21.52 20.00
N CYS A 76 7.53 20.40 19.27
CA CYS A 76 6.32 19.87 18.67
C CYS A 76 5.36 19.26 19.68
N ASP A 77 4.07 19.38 19.38
CA ASP A 77 3.00 18.74 20.11
C ASP A 77 3.01 17.22 19.89
N SER A 78 2.31 16.50 20.76
CA SER A 78 2.20 15.04 20.66
C SER A 78 1.63 14.62 19.31
N GLY A 79 2.37 13.78 18.58
CA GLY A 79 1.97 13.30 17.25
C GLY A 79 2.59 14.08 16.08
N PHE A 80 3.39 15.11 16.35
CA PHE A 80 4.11 15.88 15.33
C PHE A 80 5.62 15.88 15.57
N ILE A 81 6.38 15.92 14.50
CA ILE A 81 7.85 15.95 14.46
C ILE A 81 8.31 16.86 13.31
N GLY A 82 9.63 16.97 13.14
CA GLY A 82 10.24 17.84 12.13
C GLY A 82 10.75 19.15 12.73
N ASN A 83 11.38 19.98 11.91
CA ASN A 83 11.96 21.26 12.36
C ASN A 83 10.89 22.35 12.62
N ASP A 84 9.73 22.21 11.97
CA ASP A 84 8.59 23.12 12.02
C ASP A 84 7.30 22.41 12.44
N CYS A 85 7.39 21.17 12.92
CA CYS A 85 6.26 20.34 13.37
C CYS A 85 5.22 19.99 12.29
N SER A 86 5.58 20.13 11.01
CA SER A 86 4.67 19.78 9.91
C SER A 86 4.53 18.28 9.66
N GLU A 87 5.47 17.47 10.16
CA GLU A 87 5.51 16.03 9.91
C GLU A 87 4.72 15.27 10.99
N LYS A 88 3.82 14.37 10.57
CA LYS A 88 3.11 13.49 11.50
C LYS A 88 4.01 12.37 11.99
N ALA A 89 4.12 12.22 13.31
CA ALA A 89 4.83 11.11 13.94
C ALA A 89 4.13 9.78 13.64
N CYS A 90 4.93 8.73 13.45
CA CYS A 90 4.42 7.37 13.39
C CYS A 90 4.60 6.64 14.73
N PRO A 91 3.71 5.68 15.06
CA PRO A 91 3.82 4.90 16.28
C PRO A 91 5.15 4.13 16.30
N GLU A 92 5.89 4.24 17.40
CA GLU A 92 7.22 3.63 17.61
C GLU A 92 8.22 3.82 16.45
N ASN A 93 8.09 4.91 15.68
CA ASN A 93 8.83 5.13 14.45
C ASN A 93 8.82 3.92 13.49
N CYS A 94 7.66 3.26 13.40
CA CYS A 94 7.47 2.02 12.64
C CYS A 94 8.47 0.91 13.02
N ASN A 95 8.96 0.90 14.26
CA ASN A 95 10.00 0.01 14.79
C ASN A 95 11.25 -0.08 13.91
N ASN A 96 11.53 0.94 13.08
CA ASN A 96 12.55 0.91 12.03
C ASN A 96 12.39 -0.26 11.03
N ARG A 97 11.18 -0.79 10.89
CA ARG A 97 10.79 -1.93 10.04
C ARG A 97 9.75 -1.54 8.99
N GLY A 98 9.67 -0.26 8.67
CA GLY A 98 8.76 0.29 7.68
C GLY A 98 9.07 1.74 7.38
N ARG A 99 8.27 2.34 6.50
CA ARG A 99 8.30 3.77 6.19
C ARG A 99 7.10 4.46 6.83
N CYS A 100 7.34 5.58 7.50
CA CYS A 100 6.28 6.46 7.97
C CYS A 100 5.70 7.27 6.79
N VAL A 101 4.39 7.23 6.60
CA VAL A 101 3.68 7.99 5.57
C VAL A 101 2.45 8.63 6.21
N ASN A 102 2.46 9.96 6.36
CA ASN A 102 1.35 10.73 6.96
C ASN A 102 0.89 10.20 8.34
N GLY A 103 1.82 9.76 9.19
CA GLY A 103 1.53 9.20 10.52
C GLY A 103 1.11 7.73 10.52
N GLN A 104 1.11 7.07 9.36
CA GLN A 104 0.82 5.64 9.23
C GLN A 104 2.05 4.86 8.76
N CYS A 105 2.30 3.71 9.36
CA CYS A 105 3.41 2.85 8.97
C CYS A 105 3.07 1.98 7.76
N VAL A 106 3.96 2.01 6.76
CA VAL A 106 3.99 1.06 5.65
C VAL A 106 5.13 0.07 5.95
N CYS A 107 4.77 -1.13 6.36
CA CYS A 107 5.76 -2.13 6.81
C CYS A 107 6.57 -2.74 5.68
N ASN A 108 7.82 -3.08 5.99
CA ASN A 108 8.68 -3.87 5.12
C ASN A 108 8.17 -5.31 5.04
N ASP A 109 8.60 -6.03 3.99
CA ASP A 109 8.26 -7.43 3.79
C ASP A 109 8.56 -8.26 5.05
N GLY A 110 7.58 -9.08 5.47
CA GLY A 110 7.70 -9.92 6.66
C GLY A 110 7.33 -9.22 7.97
N PHE A 111 6.85 -7.97 7.94
CA PHE A 111 6.33 -7.26 9.12
C PHE A 111 4.90 -6.77 8.90
N THR A 112 4.16 -6.63 10.00
CA THR A 112 2.76 -6.18 10.03
C THR A 112 2.47 -5.47 11.35
N GLY A 113 1.24 -5.00 11.53
CA GLY A 113 0.80 -4.24 12.69
C GLY A 113 0.87 -2.73 12.45
N ALA A 114 0.30 -1.95 13.38
CA ALA A 114 0.21 -0.49 13.26
C ALA A 114 1.58 0.20 13.27
N ASP A 115 2.58 -0.43 13.89
CA ASP A 115 3.93 0.06 14.10
C ASP A 115 5.01 -0.88 13.52
N CYS A 116 4.61 -1.90 12.75
CA CYS A 116 5.52 -2.91 12.17
C CYS A 116 6.33 -3.75 13.18
N SER A 117 5.88 -3.83 14.43
CA SER A 117 6.51 -4.67 15.46
C SER A 117 6.27 -6.17 15.21
N GLU A 118 5.11 -6.52 14.64
CA GLU A 118 4.69 -7.90 14.44
C GLU A 118 5.37 -8.51 13.21
N LYS A 119 5.80 -9.77 13.33
CA LYS A 119 6.29 -10.52 12.18
C LYS A 119 5.09 -11.02 11.38
N ALA A 120 4.99 -10.62 10.12
CA ALA A 120 3.96 -11.14 9.21
C ALA A 120 4.18 -12.65 9.07
N SER A 121 3.31 -13.43 9.70
CA SER A 121 3.31 -14.89 9.57
C SER A 121 2.36 -15.26 8.43
N CYS A 122 2.85 -16.05 7.49
CA CYS A 122 2.03 -16.64 6.46
C CYS A 122 1.67 -18.08 6.83
N PRO A 123 0.45 -18.55 6.51
CA PRO A 123 0.06 -19.94 6.70
C PRO A 123 1.10 -20.88 6.10
N ASN A 124 1.61 -21.84 6.90
CA ASN A 124 2.63 -22.83 6.53
C ASN A 124 3.83 -22.28 5.73
N ASN A 125 4.26 -21.04 5.97
CA ASN A 125 5.32 -20.37 5.19
C ASN A 125 5.08 -20.45 3.67
N CYS A 126 3.82 -20.31 3.26
CA CYS A 126 3.39 -20.46 1.87
C CYS A 126 3.82 -21.79 1.23
N GLY A 127 3.91 -22.86 2.02
CA GLY A 127 4.26 -24.19 1.54
C GLY A 127 5.65 -24.25 0.89
N ASN A 128 6.47 -23.21 1.06
CA ASN A 128 7.69 -22.93 0.29
C ASN A 128 7.47 -22.86 -1.25
N HIS A 129 6.26 -22.48 -1.67
CA HIS A 129 5.80 -22.36 -3.05
C HIS A 129 5.13 -21.00 -3.30
N GLY A 130 5.63 -19.96 -2.66
CA GLY A 130 5.14 -18.60 -2.83
C GLY A 130 5.88 -17.60 -1.96
N LYS A 131 5.55 -16.33 -2.16
CA LYS A 131 6.07 -15.21 -1.35
C LYS A 131 5.04 -14.80 -0.31
N CYS A 132 5.49 -14.60 0.92
CA CYS A 132 4.68 -14.02 1.98
C CYS A 132 4.64 -12.50 1.84
N ILE A 133 3.48 -11.94 1.54
CA ILE A 133 3.28 -10.50 1.36
C ILE A 133 2.19 -10.07 2.34
N ASN A 134 2.54 -9.29 3.36
CA ASN A 134 1.62 -8.79 4.39
C ASN A 134 0.74 -9.90 5.02
N GLY A 135 1.33 -11.05 5.33
CA GLY A 135 0.62 -12.19 5.94
C GLY A 135 -0.22 -13.04 4.98
N LYS A 136 -0.21 -12.72 3.68
CA LYS A 136 -0.88 -13.49 2.62
C LYS A 136 0.13 -14.11 1.67
N CYS A 137 -0.14 -15.34 1.24
CA CYS A 137 0.71 -16.02 0.27
C CYS A 137 0.37 -15.63 -1.17
N SER A 138 1.39 -15.16 -1.89
CA SER A 138 1.38 -15.03 -3.35
C SER A 138 2.04 -16.27 -3.94
N CYS A 139 1.25 -17.20 -4.48
CA CYS A 139 1.73 -18.50 -4.92
C CYS A 139 2.53 -18.46 -6.23
N ASP A 140 3.55 -19.31 -6.30
CA ASP A 140 4.29 -19.59 -7.52
C ASP A 140 3.40 -20.31 -8.55
N VAL A 141 3.78 -20.23 -9.82
CA VAL A 141 3.03 -20.87 -10.93
C VAL A 141 2.89 -22.38 -10.66
N GLY A 142 1.65 -22.87 -10.78
CA GLY A 142 1.34 -24.28 -10.53
C GLY A 142 0.95 -24.59 -9.09
N PHE A 143 0.88 -23.59 -8.20
CA PHE A 143 0.38 -23.71 -6.84
C PHE A 143 -0.77 -22.72 -6.57
N MET A 144 -1.64 -23.08 -5.63
CA MET A 144 -2.80 -22.30 -5.21
C MET A 144 -3.15 -22.59 -3.74
N GLY A 145 -4.13 -21.85 -3.23
CA GLY A 145 -4.60 -21.98 -1.85
C GLY A 145 -4.01 -20.92 -0.92
N PRO A 146 -4.51 -20.84 0.33
CA PRO A 146 -4.11 -19.82 1.30
C PRO A 146 -2.64 -19.93 1.74
N ASP A 147 -2.06 -21.11 1.60
CA ASP A 147 -0.67 -21.44 1.94
C ASP A 147 0.13 -22.00 0.76
N CYS A 148 -0.38 -21.92 -0.48
CA CYS A 148 0.27 -22.45 -1.69
C CYS A 148 0.66 -23.94 -1.65
N SER A 149 0.09 -24.73 -0.74
CA SER A 149 0.38 -26.18 -0.68
C SER A 149 -0.34 -26.98 -1.76
N ALA A 150 -1.42 -26.44 -2.36
CA ALA A 150 -2.21 -27.15 -3.35
C ALA A 150 -1.67 -26.91 -4.77
N LYS A 151 -1.36 -27.98 -5.52
CA LYS A 151 -0.96 -27.86 -6.92
C LYS A 151 -2.16 -27.62 -7.84
N ILE A 152 -1.96 -26.80 -8.86
CA ILE A 152 -2.92 -26.56 -9.94
C ILE A 152 -2.95 -27.79 -10.84
N CYS A 153 -4.13 -28.37 -11.05
CA CYS A 153 -4.35 -29.41 -12.05
C CYS A 153 -5.00 -28.86 -13.32
N PRO A 154 -4.65 -29.37 -14.51
CA PRO A 154 -5.25 -28.95 -15.78
C PRO A 154 -6.79 -29.02 -15.73
N ASN A 155 -7.46 -27.90 -15.98
CA ASN A 155 -8.92 -27.75 -15.96
C ASN A 155 -9.62 -28.35 -14.72
N ASN A 156 -8.94 -28.37 -13.57
CA ASN A 156 -9.41 -29.05 -12.36
C ASN A 156 -9.85 -30.51 -12.62
N CYS A 157 -9.12 -31.21 -13.49
CA CYS A 157 -9.43 -32.55 -13.99
C CYS A 157 -10.84 -32.68 -14.58
N ASN A 158 -11.41 -31.58 -15.13
CA ASN A 158 -12.79 -31.46 -15.60
C ASN A 158 -13.83 -32.03 -14.61
N SER A 159 -13.53 -32.02 -13.30
CA SER A 159 -14.31 -32.69 -12.24
C SER A 159 -14.53 -34.20 -12.46
N ARG A 160 -13.77 -34.81 -13.37
CA ARG A 160 -13.79 -36.23 -13.79
C ARG A 160 -12.56 -37.00 -13.31
N GLY A 161 -11.83 -36.45 -12.35
CA GLY A 161 -10.64 -37.06 -11.78
C GLY A 161 -10.30 -36.49 -10.41
N ARG A 162 -9.21 -36.99 -9.81
CA ARG A 162 -8.59 -36.41 -8.63
C ARG A 162 -7.27 -35.77 -8.99
N CYS A 163 -7.02 -34.56 -8.52
CA CYS A 163 -5.72 -33.92 -8.65
C CYS A 163 -4.74 -34.56 -7.66
N VAL A 164 -3.66 -35.17 -8.17
CA VAL A 164 -2.61 -35.80 -7.37
C VAL A 164 -1.27 -35.25 -7.84
N ARG A 165 -0.62 -34.46 -6.98
CA ARG A 165 0.71 -33.86 -7.23
C ARG A 165 0.80 -33.03 -8.54
N GLY A 166 -0.30 -32.42 -8.97
CA GLY A 166 -0.39 -31.60 -10.19
C GLY A 166 -0.80 -32.38 -11.45
N SER A 167 -1.00 -33.69 -11.32
CA SER A 167 -1.48 -34.55 -12.40
C SER A 167 -2.88 -35.07 -12.10
N CYS A 168 -3.72 -35.18 -13.13
CA CYS A 168 -5.05 -35.72 -12.99
C CYS A 168 -5.04 -37.25 -13.02
N VAL A 169 -5.55 -37.87 -11.96
CA VAL A 169 -5.89 -39.29 -11.94
C VAL A 169 -7.37 -39.40 -12.32
N CYS A 170 -7.65 -39.83 -13.55
CA CYS A 170 -9.00 -39.87 -14.09
C CYS A 170 -9.86 -40.96 -13.45
N ARG A 171 -11.16 -40.65 -13.29
CA ARG A 171 -12.18 -41.65 -12.98
C ARG A 171 -12.30 -42.60 -14.17
N ARG A 172 -12.76 -43.83 -13.91
CA ARG A 172 -13.01 -44.84 -14.96
C ARG A 172 -13.87 -44.25 -16.08
N GLY A 173 -13.50 -44.55 -17.33
CA GLY A 173 -14.18 -44.04 -18.52
C GLY A 173 -13.72 -42.66 -18.98
N PHE A 174 -12.70 -42.06 -18.35
CA PHE A 174 -12.08 -40.81 -18.80
C PHE A 174 -10.55 -40.93 -18.85
N LYS A 175 -9.93 -40.21 -19.79
CA LYS A 175 -8.49 -40.17 -20.03
C LYS A 175 -8.03 -38.78 -20.47
N GLY A 176 -6.72 -38.63 -20.57
CA GLY A 176 -6.05 -37.38 -20.94
C GLY A 176 -5.54 -36.60 -19.73
N PRO A 177 -4.73 -35.54 -19.97
CA PRO A 177 -4.03 -34.80 -18.93
C PRO A 177 -4.97 -34.05 -17.95
N ASP A 178 -6.22 -33.81 -18.37
CA ASP A 178 -7.26 -33.12 -17.62
C ASP A 178 -8.55 -33.95 -17.51
N CYS A 179 -8.56 -35.22 -17.92
CA CYS A 179 -9.73 -36.10 -17.94
C CYS A 179 -10.92 -35.59 -18.80
N LYS A 180 -10.66 -34.76 -19.82
CA LYS A 180 -11.69 -34.29 -20.74
C LYS A 180 -12.24 -35.40 -21.64
N HIS A 181 -11.38 -36.35 -22.05
CA HIS A 181 -11.72 -37.31 -23.09
C HIS A 181 -12.32 -38.60 -22.52
N PRO A 182 -13.40 -39.15 -23.10
CA PRO A 182 -13.88 -40.48 -22.76
C PRO A 182 -12.84 -41.56 -23.09
N ASP A 183 -12.70 -42.55 -22.22
CA ASP A 183 -11.87 -43.72 -22.47
C ASP A 183 -12.71 -44.87 -23.03
N LEU A 184 -12.75 -44.96 -24.36
CA LEU A 184 -13.52 -45.96 -25.12
C LEU A 184 -13.03 -47.41 -24.90
N GLY A 185 -11.92 -47.63 -24.19
CA GLY A 185 -11.39 -48.94 -23.85
C GLY A 185 -11.78 -49.48 -22.47
N ALA A 186 -12.32 -48.63 -21.59
CA ALA A 186 -12.65 -48.98 -20.21
C ALA A 186 -14.17 -49.08 -20.00
N GLY A 187 -14.78 -50.14 -20.57
CA GLY A 187 -16.09 -50.62 -20.13
C GLY A 187 -17.32 -49.91 -20.69
N PHE A 188 -17.42 -49.79 -22.03
CA PHE A 188 -18.76 -49.87 -22.63
C PHE A 188 -19.29 -51.29 -22.44
N ASN A 189 -19.98 -51.54 -21.32
CA ASN A 189 -20.93 -52.64 -21.27
C ASN A 189 -22.10 -52.24 -22.16
N ALA A 190 -22.19 -52.84 -23.34
CA ALA A 190 -23.28 -52.67 -24.31
C ALA A 190 -24.60 -53.31 -23.83
N HIS A 191 -24.97 -53.12 -22.56
CA HIS A 191 -26.14 -53.71 -21.95
C HIS A 191 -26.86 -52.66 -21.09
N THR A 192 -27.58 -51.74 -21.73
CA THR A 192 -28.84 -51.13 -21.26
C THR A 192 -29.20 -49.92 -22.13
N HIS A 193 -29.86 -50.19 -23.26
CA HIS A 193 -31.17 -49.65 -23.67
C HIS A 193 -31.41 -49.89 -25.19
N PRO A 194 -32.69 -50.08 -25.59
CA PRO A 194 -33.07 -51.07 -26.59
C PRO A 194 -33.46 -50.45 -27.93
N CYS A 195 -32.89 -50.96 -29.03
CA CYS A 195 -33.59 -51.19 -30.30
C CYS A 195 -32.67 -51.89 -31.30
N SER A 196 -33.03 -53.14 -31.58
CA SER A 196 -32.94 -53.84 -32.87
C SER A 196 -31.71 -53.65 -33.75
N LEU A 197 -30.81 -54.64 -33.74
CA LEU A 197 -30.35 -55.25 -34.99
C LEU A 197 -30.28 -56.76 -34.80
N ASN A 198 -30.91 -57.43 -35.75
CA ASN A 198 -31.39 -58.79 -35.69
C ASN A 198 -30.25 -59.81 -35.73
N GLU A 199 -30.55 -60.99 -35.19
CA GLU A 199 -29.78 -62.22 -35.16
C GLU A 199 -29.05 -62.51 -36.48
N ARG A 200 -27.80 -63.01 -36.41
CA ARG A 200 -27.44 -64.38 -36.85
C ARG A 200 -25.95 -64.70 -36.74
N LEU A 201 -25.72 -65.78 -36.01
CA LEU A 201 -24.65 -66.78 -36.01
C LEU A 201 -23.44 -66.58 -36.94
N ASN A 202 -22.30 -66.59 -36.27
CA ASN A 202 -20.96 -66.97 -36.74
C ASN A 202 -20.99 -68.12 -37.77
N SER A 203 -20.79 -67.80 -39.04
CA SER A 203 -20.18 -68.67 -40.04
C SER A 203 -19.51 -67.80 -41.10
N GLN A 204 -18.24 -68.11 -41.36
CA GLN A 204 -17.27 -67.38 -42.17
C GLN A 204 -17.83 -66.86 -43.51
N VAL A 205 -17.63 -65.57 -43.81
CA VAL A 205 -17.46 -65.10 -45.20
C VAL A 205 -16.42 -63.98 -45.23
N VAL A 206 -15.42 -64.18 -46.09
CA VAL A 206 -14.34 -63.27 -46.46
C VAL A 206 -14.92 -62.06 -47.20
N LEU A 207 -14.53 -60.85 -46.83
CA LEU A 207 -14.84 -59.65 -47.60
C LEU A 207 -13.71 -59.37 -48.59
N THR A 208 -13.93 -59.65 -49.87
CA THR A 208 -13.23 -58.97 -50.96
C THR A 208 -14.06 -57.78 -51.41
N LEU A 209 -13.44 -56.60 -51.45
CA LEU A 209 -13.96 -55.37 -52.02
C LEU A 209 -13.90 -55.46 -53.54
N GLU A 210 -15.03 -55.27 -54.23
CA GLU A 210 -15.04 -54.60 -55.54
C GLU A 210 -16.26 -53.70 -55.69
N ALA A 211 -16.08 -52.67 -56.50
CA ALA A 211 -17.00 -51.59 -56.75
C ALA A 211 -18.19 -52.06 -57.61
N ASP A 212 -19.31 -51.36 -57.44
CA ASP A 212 -20.48 -51.31 -58.33
C ASP A 212 -21.62 -52.33 -58.08
N GLY A 213 -22.52 -51.97 -57.16
CA GLY A 213 -23.97 -52.18 -57.34
C GLY A 213 -24.59 -53.50 -56.84
N TRP A 214 -25.79 -53.39 -56.25
CA TRP A 214 -26.59 -54.49 -55.71
C TRP A 214 -27.32 -55.29 -56.81
N VAL A 215 -27.20 -56.63 -56.81
CA VAL A 215 -28.26 -57.53 -57.31
C VAL A 215 -28.39 -58.73 -56.37
N SER A 216 -29.59 -58.90 -55.82
CA SER A 216 -30.02 -60.02 -54.99
C SER A 216 -30.19 -61.30 -55.82
N GLY A 217 -29.65 -62.43 -55.32
CA GLY A 217 -29.95 -63.76 -55.86
C GLY A 217 -29.62 -64.85 -54.85
N LEU A 218 -30.66 -65.50 -54.31
CA LEU A 218 -30.56 -66.73 -53.51
C LEU A 218 -30.27 -67.90 -54.46
N ASN A 219 -29.39 -68.81 -54.06
CA ASN A 219 -29.49 -70.20 -54.52
C ASN A 219 -29.27 -71.16 -53.36
N GLN A 220 -30.38 -71.84 -53.06
CA GLN A 220 -30.62 -73.14 -52.42
C GLN A 220 -29.59 -73.69 -51.42
#